data_AF-A0A2S8FAA5-F1
#
_entry.id   AF-A0A2S8FAA5-F1
#
_cell.length_a   1.000
_cell.length_b   1.000
_cell.length_c   1.000
_cell.angle_alpha   90.00
_cell.angle_beta   90.00
_cell.angle_gamma   90.00
#
_symmetry.space_group_name_H-M   'P 1'
#
loop_
_entity.id
_entity.type
_entity.pdbx_description
1 polymer ?
#
loop_
_entity_poly.entity_id
_entity_poly.type
_entity_poly.pdbx_seq_one_letter_code
_entity_poly.pdbx_strand_id
1 'polypeptide(L)'
;MSGMIAKSQVPVIHRGQLPADVQAGIVALKNMIRSGRGETFNNRKDVKNATGQPLPKLDQGCIYIEGDVGRGRIDRGKRRLVAEIVETTRQVREIYFSDEHYLKGSFVRVV
;
A
#
# COMPACT_ATOMS: atom_id res chain seq x y z
N MET A 1 -20.27 -9.16 -11.37
CA MET A 1 -19.43 -8.01 -11.76
C MET A 1 -18.15 -8.03 -10.94
N SER A 2 -16.98 -8.04 -11.60
CA SER A 2 -15.70 -7.98 -10.89
C SER A 2 -15.58 -6.60 -10.22
N GLY A 3 -15.73 -6.54 -8.90
CA GLY A 3 -15.60 -5.30 -8.13
C GLY A 3 -14.16 -4.78 -8.01
N MET A 4 -13.30 -5.07 -8.99
CA MET A 4 -11.90 -4.62 -9.02
C MET A 4 -11.83 -3.18 -9.55
N ILE A 5 -11.03 -2.36 -8.87
CA ILE A 5 -10.74 -1.00 -9.30
C ILE A 5 -9.57 -1.02 -10.30
N ALA A 6 -9.62 -0.16 -11.31
CA ALA A 6 -8.49 0.08 -12.21
C ALA A 6 -7.47 1.00 -11.52
N LYS A 7 -6.18 0.90 -11.88
CA LYS A 7 -5.13 1.79 -11.34
C LYS A 7 -5.44 3.28 -11.59
N SER A 8 -6.03 3.60 -12.74
CA SER A 8 -6.44 4.96 -13.10
C SER A 8 -7.56 5.53 -12.22
N GLN A 9 -8.27 4.69 -11.47
CA GLN A 9 -9.34 5.10 -10.56
C GLN A 9 -8.84 5.39 -9.15
N VAL A 10 -7.57 5.08 -8.84
CA VAL A 10 -6.97 5.39 -7.54
C VAL A 10 -6.51 6.86 -7.57
N PRO A 11 -7.02 7.73 -6.68
CA PRO A 11 -6.59 9.13 -6.61
C PRO A 11 -5.08 9.24 -6.40
N VAL A 12 -4.47 10.31 -6.92
CA VAL A 12 -3.03 10.55 -6.83
C VAL A 12 -2.75 11.67 -5.83
N ILE A 13 -1.75 11.50 -4.98
CA ILE A 13 -1.26 12.51 -4.05
C ILE A 13 0.25 12.67 -4.17
N HIS A 14 0.75 13.90 -4.09
CA HIS A 14 2.19 14.13 -4.05
C HIS A 14 2.77 13.81 -2.68
N ARG A 15 3.94 13.18 -2.65
CA ARG A 15 4.63 12.84 -1.39
C ARG A 15 4.78 14.04 -0.43
N GLY A 16 5.03 15.24 -0.96
CA GLY A 16 5.19 16.46 -0.17
C GLY A 16 3.91 16.91 0.57
N GLN A 17 2.74 16.43 0.14
CA GLN A 17 1.45 16.72 0.77
C GLN A 17 1.12 15.74 1.91
N LEU A 18 1.89 14.66 2.05
CA LEU A 18 1.67 13.66 3.09
C LEU A 18 2.23 14.12 4.44
N PRO A 19 1.61 13.71 5.56
CA PRO A 19 2.18 13.91 6.89
C PRO A 19 3.60 13.36 7.03
N ALA A 20 4.43 14.00 7.86
CA ALA A 20 5.86 13.66 7.99
C ALA A 20 6.09 12.20 8.44
N ASP A 21 5.21 11.64 9.26
CA ASP A 21 5.28 10.24 9.69
C ASP A 21 5.02 9.26 8.54
N VAL A 22 4.08 9.58 7.64
CA VAL A 22 3.83 8.81 6.42
C VAL A 22 5.04 8.91 5.48
N GLN A 23 5.60 10.11 5.30
CA GLN A 23 6.80 10.30 4.48
C GLN A 23 7.99 9.49 5.01
N ALA A 24 8.17 9.42 6.33
CA ALA A 24 9.17 8.57 6.96
C ALA A 24 8.86 7.07 6.77
N GLY A 25 7.59 6.68 6.90
CA GLY A 25 7.11 5.33 6.61
C GLY A 25 7.44 4.87 5.18
N ILE A 26 7.32 5.75 4.19
CA ILE A 26 7.69 5.47 2.79
C ILE A 26 9.18 5.14 2.68
N VAL A 27 10.05 5.88 3.37
CA VAL A 27 11.49 5.61 3.38
C VAL A 27 11.78 4.26 4.03
N ALA A 28 11.15 3.99 5.18
CA ALA A 28 11.29 2.72 5.87
C ALA A 28 10.82 1.53 5.02
N LEU A 29 9.68 1.65 4.34
CA LEU A 29 9.15 0.64 3.43
C LEU A 29 10.13 0.36 2.28
N LYS A 30 10.65 1.40 1.62
CA LYS A 30 11.65 1.24 0.55
C LYS A 30 12.91 0.52 1.04
N ASN A 31 13.41 0.87 2.21
CA ASN A 31 14.59 0.20 2.79
C ASN A 31 14.29 -1.26 3.16
N MET A 32 13.09 -1.55 3.67
CA MET A 32 12.64 -2.91 3.96
C MET A 32 12.58 -3.75 2.67
N ILE A 33 12.01 -3.21 1.59
CA ILE A 33 11.93 -3.88 0.30
C ILE A 33 13.32 -4.20 -0.26
N ARG A 34 14.24 -3.23 -0.22
CA ARG A 34 15.65 -3.37 -0.68
C ARG A 34 16.41 -4.44 0.09
N SER A 35 16.11 -4.61 1.38
CA SER A 35 16.73 -5.64 2.23
C SER A 35 16.08 -7.02 2.11
N GLY A 36 15.14 -7.21 1.17
CA GLY A 36 14.43 -8.47 0.98
C GLY A 36 13.43 -8.81 2.09
N ARG A 37 13.09 -7.84 2.94
CA ARG A 37 12.13 -8.00 4.05
C ARG A 37 10.75 -7.47 3.65
N GLY A 38 9.77 -7.71 4.52
CA GLY A 38 8.41 -7.20 4.41
C GLY A 38 7.38 -8.31 4.22
N GLU A 39 6.16 -8.00 4.62
CA GLU A 39 5.04 -8.94 4.56
C GLU A 39 4.26 -8.73 3.27
N THR A 40 3.85 -9.82 2.64
CA THR A 40 3.06 -9.77 1.42
C THR A 40 1.63 -9.35 1.76
N PHE A 41 1.18 -8.25 1.17
CA PHE A 41 -0.20 -7.82 1.25
C PHE A 41 -1.03 -8.58 0.21
N ASN A 42 -1.87 -9.51 0.68
CA ASN A 42 -2.64 -10.39 -0.20
C ASN A 42 -3.78 -9.70 -0.96
N ASN A 43 -4.02 -8.40 -0.73
CA ASN A 43 -5.11 -7.63 -1.35
C ASN A 43 -6.46 -8.36 -1.28
N ARG A 44 -6.73 -9.00 -0.14
CA ARG A 44 -7.96 -9.75 0.09
C ARG A 44 -9.09 -8.78 0.41
N LYS A 45 -10.32 -9.25 0.15
CA LYS A 45 -11.53 -8.52 0.55
C LYS A 45 -11.50 -8.38 2.07
N ASP A 46 -11.81 -7.18 2.56
CA ASP A 46 -12.04 -7.00 3.98
C ASP A 46 -13.25 -7.87 4.39
N VAL A 47 -13.06 -8.77 5.35
CA VAL A 47 -14.08 -9.74 5.77
C VAL A 47 -15.30 -9.01 6.34
N LYS A 48 -15.10 -7.81 6.89
CA LYS A 48 -16.16 -6.99 7.46
C LYS A 48 -16.99 -6.24 6.41
N ASN A 49 -16.37 -5.89 5.28
CA ASN A 49 -16.95 -5.03 4.27
C ASN A 49 -16.84 -5.74 2.92
N ALA A 50 -17.91 -6.42 2.48
CA ALA A 50 -18.01 -7.20 1.24
C ALA A 50 -17.79 -6.41 -0.08
N THR A 51 -17.13 -5.26 0.01
CA THR A 51 -16.86 -4.25 -1.01
C THR A 51 -15.88 -4.68 -2.10
N GLY A 52 -15.12 -5.76 -1.89
CA GLY A 52 -14.16 -6.29 -2.87
C GLY A 52 -12.70 -6.04 -2.48
N GLN A 53 -11.78 -6.27 -3.42
CA GLN A 53 -10.35 -6.04 -3.19
C GLN A 53 -10.08 -4.53 -3.15
N PRO A 54 -9.30 -4.03 -2.17
CA PRO A 54 -9.13 -2.59 -1.99
C PRO A 54 -8.16 -1.93 -2.96
N LEU A 55 -7.21 -2.69 -3.53
CA LEU A 55 -6.27 -2.22 -4.55
C LEU A 55 -6.50 -2.91 -5.90
N PRO A 56 -5.99 -2.32 -7.00
CA PRO A 56 -6.07 -2.92 -8.33
C PRO A 56 -5.40 -4.30 -8.42
N LYS A 57 -5.75 -5.05 -9.47
CA LYS A 57 -5.04 -6.27 -9.83
C LYS A 57 -3.59 -5.94 -10.23
N LEU A 58 -2.66 -6.76 -9.77
CA LEU A 58 -1.25 -6.66 -10.11
C LEU A 58 -0.98 -7.14 -11.54
N ASP A 59 0.02 -6.53 -12.17
CA ASP A 59 0.59 -7.07 -13.40
C ASP A 59 1.36 -8.37 -13.10
N GLN A 60 1.58 -9.20 -14.12
CA GLN A 60 2.30 -10.47 -13.95
C GLN A 60 3.71 -10.24 -13.38
N GLY A 61 4.09 -11.06 -12.39
CA GLY A 61 5.39 -10.96 -11.71
C GLY A 61 5.51 -9.81 -10.71
N CYS A 62 4.40 -9.12 -10.40
CA CYS A 62 4.35 -8.13 -9.34
C CYS A 62 3.64 -8.67 -8.09
N ILE A 63 4.06 -8.18 -6.93
CA ILE A 63 3.45 -8.46 -5.62
C ILE A 63 3.25 -7.16 -4.84
N TYR A 64 2.34 -7.18 -3.86
CA TYR A 64 2.20 -6.11 -2.89
C TYR A 64 2.96 -6.42 -1.61
N ILE A 65 3.70 -5.43 -1.09
CA ILE A 65 4.36 -5.48 0.21
C ILE A 65 3.77 -4.38 1.11
N GLU A 66 3.35 -4.73 2.32
CA GLU A 66 2.85 -3.74 3.28
C GLU A 66 3.93 -3.17 4.18
N GLY A 67 3.71 -1.93 4.64
CA GLY A 67 4.53 -1.27 5.63
C GLY A 67 3.68 -0.43 6.59
N ASP A 68 4.08 -0.44 7.86
CA ASP A 68 3.44 0.36 8.90
C ASP A 68 3.87 1.82 8.84
N VAL A 69 2.92 2.71 9.13
CA VAL A 69 3.20 4.13 9.41
C VAL A 69 3.23 4.31 10.93
N GLY A 70 4.34 4.80 11.48
CA GLY A 70 4.48 5.03 12.92
C GLY A 70 5.04 3.85 13.72
N ARG A 71 6.04 3.16 13.15
CA ARG A 71 6.79 2.09 13.83
C ARG A 71 7.26 2.55 15.22
N GLY A 72 6.87 1.83 16.28
CA GLY A 72 7.22 2.14 17.67
C GLY A 72 6.11 2.78 18.51
N ARG A 73 4.92 3.04 17.95
CA ARG A 73 3.73 3.42 18.73
C ARG A 73 3.09 2.18 19.36
N ILE A 74 2.48 2.35 20.56
CA ILE A 74 1.75 1.30 21.28
C ILE A 74 0.60 0.75 20.43
N ASP A 75 -0.08 1.64 19.69
CA ASP A 75 -1.05 1.30 18.66
C ASP A 75 -0.45 1.59 17.27
N ARG A 76 -0.50 0.59 16.38
CA ARG A 76 -0.10 0.73 14.97
C ARG A 76 -1.07 1.62 14.19
N GLY A 77 -2.23 1.92 14.77
CA GLY A 77 -3.27 2.75 14.17
C GLY A 77 -3.80 2.16 12.86
N LYS A 78 -4.49 2.99 12.09
CA LYS A 78 -5.12 2.61 10.81
C LYS A 78 -4.28 2.92 9.57
N ARG A 79 -3.24 3.76 9.70
CA ARG A 79 -2.43 4.21 8.57
C ARG A 79 -1.55 3.09 8.03
N ARG A 80 -1.65 2.83 6.73
CA ARG A 80 -0.92 1.75 6.05
C ARG A 80 -0.31 2.24 4.75
N LEU A 81 0.87 1.72 4.46
CA LEU A 81 1.51 1.84 3.16
C LEU A 81 1.53 0.48 2.49
N VAL A 82 1.30 0.45 1.18
CA VAL A 82 1.42 -0.75 0.37
C VAL A 82 2.24 -0.40 -0.86
N ALA A 83 3.30 -1.15 -1.15
CA ALA A 83 4.10 -0.98 -2.34
C ALA A 83 3.80 -2.09 -3.34
N GLU A 84 3.56 -1.74 -4.60
CA GLU A 84 3.67 -2.68 -5.71
C GLU A 84 5.12 -2.80 -6.10
N ILE A 85 5.63 -4.03 -6.14
CA ILE A 85 7.01 -4.31 -6.53
C ILE A 85 7.05 -5.42 -7.57
N VAL A 86 8.10 -5.41 -8.39
CA VAL A 86 8.49 -6.58 -9.18
C VAL A 86 9.09 -7.62 -8.24
N GLU A 87 8.57 -8.84 -8.25
CA GLU A 87 8.93 -9.89 -7.28
C GLU A 87 10.42 -10.25 -7.35
N THR A 88 10.96 -10.39 -8.56
CA THR A 88 12.34 -10.84 -8.81
C THR A 88 13.39 -9.75 -8.55
N THR A 89 13.14 -8.52 -9.01
CA THR A 89 14.11 -7.42 -8.90
C THR A 89 13.90 -6.55 -7.66
N ARG A 90 12.76 -6.73 -6.97
CA ARG A 90 12.32 -5.88 -5.86
C ARG A 90 12.17 -4.40 -6.23
N GLN A 91 12.10 -4.09 -7.53
CA GLN A 91 11.89 -2.74 -8.01
C GLN A 91 10.50 -2.26 -7.59
N VAL A 92 10.45 -1.13 -6.87
CA VAL A 92 9.19 -0.47 -6.51
C VAL A 92 8.60 0.21 -7.73
N ARG A 93 7.38 -0.18 -8.10
CA ARG A 93 6.62 0.43 -9.21
C ARG A 93 5.70 1.53 -8.73
N GLU A 94 4.97 1.26 -7.65
CA GLU A 94 3.96 2.17 -7.10
C GLU A 94 3.95 2.07 -5.57
N ILE A 95 3.55 3.16 -4.91
CA ILE A 95 3.27 3.17 -3.48
C ILE A 95 1.87 3.71 -3.26
N TYR A 96 1.12 3.03 -2.42
CA TYR A 96 -0.23 3.39 -2.03
C TYR A 96 -0.25 3.69 -0.53
N PHE A 97 -1.05 4.68 -0.16
CA PHE A 97 -1.30 5.07 1.23
C PHE A 97 -2.79 4.98 1.52
N SER A 98 -3.14 4.51 2.72
CA SER A 98 -4.50 4.53 3.26
C SER A 98 -4.44 4.95 4.72
N ASP A 99 -5.38 5.79 5.15
CA ASP A 99 -5.59 6.18 6.54
C ASP A 99 -6.69 5.37 7.24
N GLU A 100 -7.41 4.52 6.50
CA GLU A 100 -8.56 3.73 6.97
C GLU A 100 -8.31 2.21 6.92
N HIS A 101 -7.09 1.76 7.22
CA HIS A 101 -6.74 0.35 7.39
C HIS A 101 -7.20 -0.58 6.25
N TYR A 102 -6.71 -0.29 5.05
CA TYR A 102 -7.00 -1.07 3.83
C TYR A 102 -8.45 -1.00 3.34
N LEU A 103 -9.27 -0.06 3.84
CA LEU A 103 -10.64 0.13 3.35
C LEU A 103 -10.64 0.43 1.85
N LYS A 104 -11.47 -0.28 1.08
CA LYS A 104 -11.61 -0.04 -0.35
C LYS A 104 -12.05 1.39 -0.61
N GLY A 105 -11.37 2.07 -1.54
CA GLY A 105 -11.64 3.47 -1.88
C GLY A 105 -10.93 4.49 -0.99
N SER A 106 -10.30 4.07 0.11
CA SER A 106 -9.47 4.95 0.95
C SER A 106 -8.03 5.10 0.45
N PHE A 107 -7.63 4.28 -0.51
CA PHE A 107 -6.27 4.30 -1.02
C PHE A 107 -6.04 5.49 -1.96
N VAL A 108 -4.88 6.11 -1.78
CA VAL A 108 -4.30 7.08 -2.70
C VAL A 108 -2.94 6.57 -3.19
N ARG A 109 -2.61 6.84 -4.44
CA ARG A 109 -1.33 6.53 -5.06
C ARG A 109 -0.38 7.69 -4.85
N VAL A 110 0.81 7.40 -4.32
CA VAL A 110 1.81 8.39 -3.93
C VAL A 110 2.82 8.56 -5.05
N VAL A 111 2.98 9.80 -5.52
CA VAL A 111 3.96 10.20 -6.54
C VAL A 111 5.01 11.17 -6.01
#